data_AF-A0A7W7T7A7-F1
#
_entry.id   AF-A0A7W7T7A7-F1
#
_cell.length_a   1.000
_cell.length_b   1.000
_cell.length_c   1.000
_cell.angle_alpha   90.00
_cell.angle_beta   90.00
_cell.angle_gamma   90.00
#
_symmetry.space_group_name_H-M   'P 1'
#
loop_
_entity.id
_entity.type
_entity.pdbx_description
1 polymer ?
#
loop_
_entity_poly.entity_id
_entity_poly.type
_entity_poly.pdbx_seq_one_letter_code
_entity_poly.pdbx_strand_id
1 'polypeptide(L)'
;MAGLTVYEPDEEDGDVDSLPWAVTFEARVGEEWASFLCGPYDRAEAIELAESVLAQDSSVSAVVEPLMPVESAQDVLDAVAEMRADEE
;
A
#
# COMPACT_ATOMS: atom_id res chain seq x y z
N MET A 1 -12.91 -0.71 9.21
CA MET A 1 -12.27 0.61 9.40
C MET A 1 -12.25 1.26 8.04
N ALA A 2 -12.85 2.44 7.87
CA ALA A 2 -12.73 3.21 6.63
C ALA A 2 -11.78 4.37 6.95
N GLY A 3 -10.62 4.40 6.31
CA GLY A 3 -9.57 5.35 6.64
C GLY A 3 -8.32 5.13 5.77
N LEU A 4 -7.39 6.05 5.93
CA LEU A 4 -6.04 5.95 5.40
C LEU A 4 -5.22 5.01 6.29
N THR A 5 -4.63 3.98 5.69
CA THR A 5 -3.59 3.16 6.31
C THR A 5 -2.26 3.53 5.67
N VAL A 6 -1.28 3.92 6.47
CA VAL A 6 0.09 4.21 5.99
C VAL A 6 1.01 3.20 6.64
N TYR A 7 1.85 2.54 5.84
CA TYR A 7 2.93 1.73 6.37
C TYR A 7 3.89 2.61 7.19
N GLU A 8 4.19 2.17 8.41
CA GLU A 8 5.17 2.79 9.30
C GLU A 8 6.39 1.87 9.36
N PRO A 9 7.55 2.29 8.81
CA PRO A 9 8.76 1.47 8.86
C PRO A 9 9.24 1.31 10.30
N ASP A 10 9.61 0.10 10.69
CA ASP A 10 10.25 -0.18 11.97
C ASP A 10 11.75 0.12 11.89
N GLU A 11 12.42 0.22 13.04
CA GLU A 11 13.87 0.53 13.11
C GLU A 11 14.76 -0.50 12.37
N GLU A 12 14.21 -1.69 12.07
CA GLU A 12 14.89 -2.79 11.39
C GLU A 12 14.74 -2.74 9.85
N ASP A 13 13.79 -1.97 9.32
CA ASP A 13 13.45 -1.96 7.88
C ASP A 13 14.40 -1.08 7.03
N GLY A 14 15.29 -0.31 7.67
CA GLY A 14 16.27 0.55 6.98
C GLY A 14 15.67 1.82 6.36
N ASP A 15 16.28 2.36 5.28
CA ASP A 15 15.86 3.60 4.60
C ASP A 15 14.64 3.38 3.66
N VAL A 16 13.55 2.80 4.18
CA VAL A 16 12.30 2.54 3.43
C VAL A 16 11.68 3.82 2.86
N ASP A 17 11.87 4.96 3.52
CA ASP A 17 11.40 6.26 3.05
C ASP A 17 11.98 6.66 1.68
N SER A 18 13.12 6.09 1.28
CA SER A 18 13.76 6.35 -0.02
C SER A 18 13.27 5.43 -1.14
N LEU A 19 12.47 4.41 -0.81
CA LEU A 19 11.85 3.53 -1.80
C LEU A 19 10.69 4.25 -2.51
N PRO A 20 10.31 3.84 -3.72
CA PRO A 20 9.08 4.32 -4.34
C PRO A 20 7.85 3.81 -3.57
N TRP A 21 6.85 4.67 -3.38
CA TRP A 21 5.60 4.35 -2.67
C TRP A 21 4.42 4.22 -3.64
N ALA A 22 3.44 3.40 -3.29
CA ALA A 22 2.20 3.25 -4.02
C ALA A 22 1.00 3.49 -3.10
N VAL A 23 -0.14 3.86 -3.71
CA VAL A 23 -1.43 3.94 -3.03
C VAL A 23 -2.40 2.94 -3.65
N THR A 24 -2.90 2.03 -2.84
CA THR A 24 -3.99 1.12 -3.21
C THR A 24 -5.31 1.69 -2.71
N PHE A 25 -6.21 2.00 -3.63
CA PHE A 25 -7.56 2.45 -3.32
C PHE A 25 -8.54 1.29 -3.38
N GLU A 26 -9.42 1.22 -2.40
CA GLU A 26 -10.39 0.14 -2.27
C GLU A 26 -11.80 0.68 -2.03
N ALA A 27 -12.77 -0.05 -2.59
CA ALA A 27 -14.18 0.24 -2.42
C ALA A 27 -14.61 -0.10 -0.98
N ARG A 28 -15.39 0.79 -0.35
CA ARG A 28 -16.02 0.46 0.92
C ARG A 28 -17.11 -0.61 0.73
N VAL A 29 -17.37 -1.36 1.79
CA VAL A 29 -18.47 -2.34 1.85
C VAL A 29 -19.77 -1.73 1.34
N GLY A 30 -20.28 -2.26 0.22
CA GLY A 30 -21.50 -1.80 -0.43
C GLY A 30 -21.28 -1.16 -1.81
N GLU A 31 -20.05 -0.78 -2.14
CA GLU A 31 -19.67 -0.27 -3.45
C GLU A 31 -19.18 -1.41 -4.37
N GLU A 32 -19.47 -1.32 -5.67
CA GLU A 32 -19.24 -2.39 -6.65
C GLU A 32 -18.11 -2.05 -7.62
N TRP A 33 -16.90 -1.82 -7.10
CA TRP A 33 -15.71 -1.62 -7.92
C TRP A 33 -14.47 -2.31 -7.32
N ALA A 34 -13.52 -2.69 -8.19
CA ALA A 34 -12.31 -3.42 -7.81
C ALA A 34 -11.19 -2.46 -7.40
N SER A 35 -10.34 -2.89 -6.46
CA SER A 35 -9.21 -2.09 -6.03
C SER A 35 -8.30 -1.69 -7.19
N PHE A 36 -7.71 -0.50 -7.11
CA PHE A 36 -6.73 -0.03 -8.07
C PHE A 36 -5.52 0.57 -7.38
N LEU A 37 -4.36 0.39 -8.00
CA LEU A 37 -3.08 0.85 -7.50
C LEU A 37 -2.60 2.04 -8.34
N CYS A 38 -2.05 3.05 -7.67
CA CYS A 38 -1.44 4.21 -8.32
C CYS A 38 -0.05 4.52 -7.73
N GLY A 39 0.84 5.03 -8.58
CA GLY A 39 2.25 5.26 -8.27
C GLY A 39 3.18 4.79 -9.39
N PRO A 40 4.50 4.86 -9.18
CA PRO A 40 5.16 5.21 -7.92
C PRO A 40 5.18 6.71 -7.60
N TYR A 41 5.29 7.04 -6.31
CA TYR A 41 5.41 8.40 -5.74
C TYR A 41 6.50 8.45 -4.66
N ASP A 42 6.90 9.65 -4.22
CA ASP A 42 7.54 9.80 -2.91
C ASP A 42 6.51 9.57 -1.78
N ARG A 43 6.96 9.18 -0.58
CA ARG A 43 6.06 8.90 0.57
C ARG A 43 5.09 10.05 0.85
N ALA A 44 5.61 11.27 0.86
CA ALA A 44 4.81 12.46 1.16
C ALA A 44 3.73 12.71 0.10
N GLU A 45 4.06 12.52 -1.18
CA GLU A 45 3.11 12.68 -2.29
C GLU A 45 2.04 11.59 -2.28
N ALA A 46 2.42 10.35 -1.93
CA ALA A 46 1.49 9.23 -1.80
C ALA A 46 0.44 9.50 -0.69
N ILE A 47 0.89 9.99 0.47
CA ILE A 47 0.02 10.37 1.59
C ILE A 47 -0.91 11.53 1.16
N GLU A 48 -0.38 12.58 0.55
CA GLU A 48 -1.17 13.73 0.10
C GLU A 48 -2.26 13.32 -0.90
N LEU A 49 -1.93 12.46 -1.87
CA LEU A 49 -2.89 11.93 -2.82
C LEU A 49 -4.01 11.14 -2.12
N ALA A 50 -3.64 10.27 -1.19
CA ALA A 50 -4.59 9.45 -0.46
C ALA A 50 -5.55 10.31 0.38
N GLU A 51 -5.03 11.31 1.11
CA GLU A 51 -5.82 12.27 1.88
C GLU A 51 -6.76 13.08 0.99
N SER A 52 -6.30 13.53 -0.17
CA SER A 52 -7.08 14.30 -1.14
C SER A 52 -8.27 13.51 -1.70
N VAL A 53 -8.09 12.22 -2.00
CA VAL A 53 -9.18 11.34 -2.47
C VAL A 53 -10.17 11.07 -1.34
N LEU A 54 -9.69 10.73 -0.14
CA LEU A 54 -10.53 10.49 1.03
C LEU A 54 -11.37 11.71 1.44
N ALA A 55 -10.83 12.91 1.25
CA ALA A 55 -11.55 14.17 1.51
C ALA A 55 -12.70 14.41 0.51
N GLN A 56 -12.59 13.89 -0.71
CA GLN A 56 -13.62 14.01 -1.74
C GLN A 56 -14.69 12.92 -1.59
N ASP A 57 -14.29 11.70 -1.24
CA ASP A 57 -15.21 10.58 -1.09
C ASP A 57 -14.85 9.64 0.08
N SER A 58 -15.70 9.66 1.11
CA SER A 58 -15.58 8.82 2.31
C SER A 58 -16.03 7.35 2.10
N SER A 59 -16.48 6.99 0.90
CA SER A 59 -16.78 5.62 0.48
C SER A 59 -15.55 4.88 -0.09
N VAL A 60 -14.39 5.51 -0.04
CA VAL A 60 -13.10 4.93 -0.45
C VAL A 60 -12.23 4.68 0.78
N SER A 61 -11.42 3.63 0.78
CA SER A 61 -10.26 3.47 1.67
C SER A 61 -8.96 3.48 0.87
N ALA A 62 -7.87 3.85 1.52
CA ALA A 62 -6.55 3.93 0.88
C ALA A 62 -5.48 3.28 1.76
N VAL A 63 -4.62 2.49 1.14
CA VAL A 63 -3.42 1.91 1.75
C VAL A 63 -2.21 2.50 1.05
N VAL A 64 -1.29 3.07 1.82
CA VAL A 64 -0.06 3.71 1.33
C VAL A 64 1.12 2.89 1.83
N GLU A 65 1.86 2.29 0.91
CA GLU A 65 2.92 1.32 1.22
C GLU A 65 4.14 1.48 0.29
N PRO A 66 5.35 1.15 0.79
CA PRO A 66 6.55 1.15 -0.03
C PRO A 66 6.55 -0.04 -0.99
N LEU A 67 7.09 0.15 -2.18
CA LEU A 67 7.35 -0.94 -3.12
C LEU A 67 8.71 -1.58 -2.80
N MET A 68 8.65 -2.75 -2.15
CA MET A 68 9.86 -3.49 -1.79
C MET A 68 10.62 -3.94 -3.05
N PRO A 69 11.95 -3.72 -3.10
CA PRO A 69 12.75 -4.16 -4.23
C PRO A 69 12.81 -5.68 -4.28
N VAL A 70 12.54 -6.25 -5.46
CA VAL A 70 12.78 -7.66 -5.77
C VAL A 70 13.82 -7.76 -6.87
N GLU A 71 14.83 -8.60 -6.67
CA GLU A 71 15.97 -8.75 -7.60
C GLU A 71 15.72 -9.91 -8.58
N SER A 72 14.83 -10.83 -8.22
CA SER A 72 14.49 -12.01 -9.01
C SER A 72 13.03 -12.42 -8.88
N ALA A 73 12.56 -13.23 -9.84
CA ALA A 73 11.23 -13.85 -9.75
C ALA A 73 11.13 -14.85 -8.57
N GLN A 74 12.25 -15.42 -8.11
CA GLN A 74 12.26 -16.32 -6.97
C GLN A 74 11.91 -15.57 -5.68
N ASP A 75 12.43 -14.35 -5.51
CA ASP A 75 12.16 -13.51 -4.34
C ASP A 75 10.65 -13.25 -4.19
N VAL A 76 9.95 -13.04 -5.30
CA VAL A 76 8.48 -12.86 -5.32
C VAL A 76 7.77 -14.13 -4.87
N LEU A 77 8.23 -15.30 -5.35
CA LEU A 77 7.62 -16.59 -4.97
C LEU A 77 7.84 -16.91 -3.50
N ASP A 78 9.02 -16.58 -2.96
CA ASP A 78 9.36 -16.78 -1.56
C ASP A 78 8.51 -15.87 -0.67
N ALA A 79 8.38 -14.58 -1.00
CA ALA A 79 7.50 -13.66 -0.26
C ALA A 79 6.03 -14.13 -0.26
N VAL A 80 5.52 -14.65 -1.38
CA VAL A 80 4.17 -15.24 -1.45
C VAL A 80 4.05 -16.50 -0.59
N ALA A 81 5.11 -17.30 -0.50
CA ALA A 81 5.12 -18.48 0.36
C ALA A 81 5.09 -18.11 1.85
N GLU A 82 5.86 -17.08 2.26
CA GLU A 82 5.85 -16.53 3.62
C GLU A 82 4.47 -16.01 4.00
N MET A 83 3.85 -15.16 3.17
CA MET A 83 2.51 -14.64 3.42
C MET A 83 1.46 -15.74 3.63
N ARG A 84 1.55 -16.84 2.87
CA ARG A 84 0.64 -17.98 3.04
C ARG A 84 0.88 -18.78 4.32
N ALA A 85 2.14 -18.83 4.78
CA ALA A 85 2.48 -19.51 6.02
C ALA A 85 1.96 -18.74 7.25
N ASP A 86 1.91 -17.41 7.17
CA ASP A 86 1.36 -16.54 8.24
C ASP A 86 -0.18 -16.61 8.34
N GLU A 87 -0.86 -17.12 7.32
CA GLU A 87 -2.32 -17.31 7.32
C GLU A 87 -2.78 -18.63 7.99
N GLU A 88 -1.88 -19.57 8.29
CA GLU A 88 -2.16 -20.88 8.94
C GLU A 88 -2.06 -20.86 10.49
#